data_AF-A0A427UBJ8-F1
#
_entry.id   AF-A0A427UBJ8-F1
#
_cell.length_a   1.000
_cell.length_b   1.000
_cell.length_c   1.000
_cell.angle_alpha   90.00
_cell.angle_beta   90.00
_cell.angle_gamma   90.00
#
_symmetry.space_group_name_H-M   'P 1'
#
loop_
_entity.id
_entity.type
_entity.pdbx_description
1 polymer ?
#
loop_
_entity_poly.entity_id
_entity_poly.type
_entity_poly.pdbx_seq_one_letter_code
_entity_poly.pdbx_strand_id
1 'polypeptide(L)' 'MQMPPSRIIFHIDMDSFFSSVEVRERPSLKGLPVVVGSDPKNGEGRGVVSTCSYEARRYGIHSAMPISKAYILYCENLH' A
#
# COMPACT_ATOMS: atom_id res chain seq x y z
N MET A 1 -25.04 -12.13 42.50
CA MET A 1 -24.09 -11.28 41.76
C MET A 1 -24.08 -11.77 40.31
N GLN A 2 -24.70 -11.02 39.41
CA GLN A 2 -24.80 -11.39 37.98
C GLN A 2 -23.44 -11.13 37.31
N MET A 3 -22.85 -12.12 36.65
CA MET A 3 -21.66 -11.86 35.82
C MET A 3 -22.07 -11.00 34.62
N PRO A 4 -21.32 -9.92 34.31
CA PRO A 4 -21.62 -9.10 33.15
C PRO A 4 -21.55 -9.96 31.87
N PRO A 5 -22.41 -9.72 30.87
CA PRO A 5 -22.40 -10.49 29.63
C PRO A 5 -21.01 -10.46 29.01
N SER A 6 -20.55 -11.62 28.54
CA SER A 6 -19.28 -11.76 27.84
C SER A 6 -19.27 -10.88 26.59
N ARG A 7 -18.45 -9.82 26.59
CA ARG A 7 -18.27 -8.94 25.44
C ARG A 7 -17.31 -9.59 24.45
N ILE A 8 -17.75 -9.69 23.20
CA ILE A 8 -16.88 -10.05 22.07
C ILE A 8 -16.54 -8.74 21.34
N ILE A 9 -15.25 -8.47 21.17
CA ILE A 9 -14.74 -7.29 20.45
C ILE A 9 -14.02 -7.79 19.20
N PHE A 10 -14.46 -7.35 18.03
CA PHE A 10 -13.81 -7.63 16.75
C PHE A 10 -13.12 -6.37 16.24
N HIS A 11 -11.90 -6.55 15.74
CA HIS A 11 -11.15 -5.54 15.01
C HIS A 11 -11.05 -5.98 13.55
N ILE A 12 -11.44 -5.12 12.62
CA ILE A 12 -11.38 -5.35 11.18
C ILE A 12 -10.49 -4.26 10.60
N ASP A 13 -9.39 -4.66 9.97
CA ASP A 13 -8.51 -3.78 9.20
C ASP A 13 -8.62 -4.16 7.72
N MET A 14 -8.69 -3.15 6.85
CA MET A 14 -8.74 -3.39 5.41
C MET A 14 -7.34 -3.35 4.83
N ASP A 15 -6.91 -4.50 4.33
CA ASP A 15 -5.63 -4.64 3.67
C ASP A 15 -5.47 -3.68 2.48
N SER A 16 -4.45 -2.83 2.57
CA SER A 16 -4.06 -1.87 1.54
C SER A 16 -5.21 -1.00 1.01
N PHE A 17 -6.10 -0.56 1.89
CA PHE A 17 -7.37 0.10 1.56
C PHE A 17 -7.31 1.07 0.36
N PHE A 18 -6.44 2.09 0.39
CA PHE A 18 -6.42 3.07 -0.70
C PHE A 18 -5.94 2.49 -2.04
N SER A 19 -5.04 1.51 -2.06
CA SER A 19 -4.63 0.90 -3.33
C SER A 19 -5.74 0.01 -3.90
N SER A 20 -6.48 -0.67 -3.03
CA SER A 20 -7.65 -1.48 -3.42
C SER A 20 -8.77 -0.61 -4.00
N VAL A 21 -8.96 0.62 -3.48
CA VAL A 21 -9.89 1.60 -4.05
C VAL A 21 -9.42 2.02 -5.45
N GLU A 22 -8.14 2.39 -5.63
CA GLU A 22 -7.61 2.78 -6.94
C GLU A 22 -7.71 1.65 -7.99
N VAL A 23 -7.46 0.40 -7.60
CA VAL A 23 -7.62 -0.76 -8.49
C VAL A 23 -9.09 -0.98 -8.86
N ARG A 24 -10.03 -0.74 -7.95
CA ARG A 24 -11.47 -0.84 -8.24
C ARG A 24 -11.91 0.24 -9.24
N GLU A 25 -11.49 1.49 -9.04
CA GLU A 25 -11.82 2.61 -9.93
C GLU A 25 -11.11 2.51 -11.29
N ARG A 26 -9.93 1.87 -11.32
CA ARG A 26 -9.12 1.68 -12.54
C ARG A 26 -8.78 0.20 -12.70
N PRO A 27 -9.71 -0.63 -13.24
CA PRO A 27 -9.53 -2.08 -13.32
C PRO A 27 -8.28 -2.55 -14.08
N SER A 28 -7.71 -1.70 -14.95
CA SER A 28 -6.44 -1.97 -15.63
C SER A 28 -5.23 -2.08 -14.70
N LEU A 29 -5.34 -1.60 -13.45
CA LEU A 29 -4.31 -1.73 -12.42
C LEU A 29 -4.31 -3.09 -11.73
N LYS A 30 -5.31 -3.94 -11.99
CA LYS A 30 -5.44 -5.23 -11.32
C LYS A 30 -4.26 -6.15 -11.64
N GLY A 31 -3.62 -6.67 -10.59
CA GLY A 31 -2.43 -7.53 -10.71
C GLY A 31 -1.15 -6.77 -11.04
N LEU A 32 -1.18 -5.43 -11.08
CA LEU A 32 0.01 -4.60 -11.27
C LEU A 32 0.52 -4.04 -9.93
N PRO A 33 1.82 -3.71 -9.84
CA PRO A 33 2.36 -3.01 -8.69
C PRO A 33 1.80 -1.58 -8.60
N VAL A 34 0.88 -1.36 -7.67
CA VAL A 34 0.29 -0.04 -7.39
C VAL A 34 0.91 0.55 -6.12
N VAL A 35 1.34 1.81 -6.22
CA VAL A 35 1.82 2.65 -5.12
C VAL A 35 1.00 3.94 -5.11
N VAL A 36 0.48 4.31 -3.94
CA VAL A 36 -0.22 5.58 -3.72
C VAL A 36 0.66 6.43 -2.80
N GLY A 37 0.99 7.64 -3.22
CA GLY A 37 1.86 8.55 -2.47
C GLY A 37 2.20 9.80 -3.27
N SER A 38 3.22 10.52 -2.83
CA SER A 38 3.75 11.69 -3.56
C SER A 38 4.33 11.29 -4.92
N ASP A 39 4.52 12.27 -5.82
CA ASP A 39 5.22 12.03 -7.09
C ASP A 39 6.71 11.70 -6.81
N PRO A 40 7.24 10.56 -7.29
CA PRO A 40 8.64 10.20 -7.11
C PRO A 40 9.62 11.07 -7.88
N LYS A 41 9.18 11.89 -8.85
CA LYS A 41 10.03 12.71 -9.74
C LYS A 41 11.27 11.95 -10.23
N ASN A 42 11.05 10.76 -10.80
CA ASN A 42 12.11 9.86 -11.29
C ASN A 42 13.20 9.51 -10.26
N GLY A 43 12.88 9.49 -8.96
CA GLY A 43 13.81 9.19 -7.88
C GLY A 43 14.34 10.42 -7.13
N GLU A 44 14.06 11.63 -7.60
CA GLU A 44 14.46 12.88 -6.94
C GLU A 44 13.35 13.48 -6.05
N GLY A 45 12.17 12.88 -6.09
CA GLY A 45 10.99 13.32 -5.35
C GLY A 45 11.15 13.15 -3.84
N ARG A 46 10.36 13.94 -3.11
CA ARG A 46 10.25 13.87 -1.65
C ARG A 46 8.84 13.47 -1.25
N GLY A 47 8.71 12.87 -0.09
CA GLY A 47 7.46 12.33 0.41
C GLY A 47 7.57 10.82 0.64
N VAL A 48 6.44 10.21 0.98
CA VAL A 48 6.37 8.81 1.37
C VAL A 48 5.28 8.07 0.60
N VAL A 49 5.42 6.76 0.54
CA VAL A 49 4.35 5.84 0.14
C VAL A 49 3.25 5.90 1.21
N SER A 50 2.06 6.36 0.84
CA SER A 50 0.88 6.32 1.71
C SER A 50 0.34 4.90 1.84
N THR A 51 0.23 4.18 0.73
CA THR A 51 -0.05 2.74 0.71
C THR A 51 0.48 2.09 -0.56
N CYS A 52 0.60 0.77 -0.56
CA CYS A 52 0.99 -0.01 -1.72
C CYS A 52 0.24 -1.34 -1.79
N SER A 53 -0.04 -1.78 -3.02
CA SER A 53 -0.59 -3.11 -3.33
C SER A 53 0.31 -4.25 -2.84
N TYR A 54 -0.24 -5.46 -2.78
CA TYR A 54 0.55 -6.65 -2.46
C TYR A 54 1.58 -6.98 -3.54
N GLU A 55 1.27 -6.71 -4.80
CA GLU A 55 2.17 -6.84 -5.93
C GLU A 55 3.39 -5.94 -5.75
N ALA A 56 3.19 -4.68 -5.33
CA ALA A 56 4.29 -3.77 -4.99
C ALA A 56 5.14 -4.27 -3.80
N ARG A 57 4.54 -4.95 -2.81
CA ARG A 57 5.30 -5.52 -1.67
C ARG A 57 6.30 -6.60 -2.09
N ARG A 58 6.05 -7.29 -3.21
CA ARG A 58 7.01 -8.29 -3.75
C ARG A 58 8.33 -7.66 -4.18
N TYR A 59 8.31 -6.37 -4.49
CA TYR A 59 9.50 -5.56 -4.82
C TYR A 59 10.15 -4.94 -3.57
N GLY A 60 9.69 -5.29 -2.37
CA GLY A 60 10.16 -4.72 -1.10
C GLY A 60 9.55 -3.37 -0.75
N ILE A 61 8.58 -2.86 -1.52
CA ILE A 61 7.92 -1.58 -1.27
C ILE A 61 6.91 -1.72 -0.12
N HIS A 62 6.87 -0.75 0.79
CA HIS A 62 5.93 -0.73 1.92
C HIS A 62 5.49 0.69 2.28
N SER A 63 4.40 0.83 3.03
CA SER A 63 3.92 2.14 3.53
C SER A 63 4.99 2.86 4.35
N ALA A 64 4.96 4.18 4.33
CA ALA A 64 5.93 5.10 4.92
C ALA A 64 7.36 5.02 4.34
N MET A 65 7.62 4.17 3.32
CA MET A 65 8.88 4.19 2.59
C MET A 65 9.04 5.53 1.84
N PRO A 66 10.24 6.13 1.79
CA PRO A 66 10.50 7.28 0.93
C PRO A 66 10.13 6.97 -0.52
N ILE A 67 9.39 7.87 -1.17
CA ILE A 67 8.86 7.62 -2.51
C ILE A 67 9.98 7.42 -3.55
N SER A 68 11.09 8.16 -3.41
CA SER A 68 12.28 8.00 -4.23
C SER A 68 12.88 6.60 -4.15
N LYS A 69 12.91 6.02 -2.95
CA LYS A 69 13.40 4.64 -2.73
C LYS A 69 12.45 3.62 -3.35
N ALA A 70 11.13 3.81 -3.22
CA ALA A 70 10.15 2.93 -3.85
C ALA A 70 10.29 2.92 -5.39
N TYR A 71 10.54 4.09 -5.99
CA TYR A 71 10.82 4.22 -7.42
C TYR A 71 12.07 3.44 -7.85
N ILE A 72 13.18 3.60 -7.12
CA ILE A 72 14.43 2.88 -7.41
C ILE A 72 14.22 1.37 -7.33
N LEU A 73 13.59 0.87 -6.24
CA LEU A 73 13.31 -0.56 -6.08
C LEU A 73 12.45 -1.11 -7.22
N TYR A 74 11.44 -0.34 -7.66
CA TYR A 74 10.63 -0.74 -8.79
C TYR A 74 11.45 -0.85 -10.09
N CYS A 75 12.29 0.15 -10.39
CA CYS A 75 13.16 0.17 -11.57
C CYS A 75 14.21 -0.96 -11.56
N GLU A 76 14.81 -1.26 -10.41
CA GLU A 76 15.82 -2.33 -10.28
C GLU A 76 15.26 -3.73 -10.53
N ASN A 77 13.97 -3.92 -10.32
CA ASN A 77 13.30 -5.22 -10.46
C ASN A 77 12.45 -5.32 -11.74
N LEU A 78 12.44 -4.28 -12.58
CA LEU A 78 11.93 -4.33 -13.94
C LEU A 78 13.04 -4.91 -14.82
N HIS A 79 13.05 -6.23 -15.02
CA HIS A 79 13.86 -6.88 -16.07
C HIS A 79 13.24 -6.63 -17.45
#